data_AF-A0A445DR52-F1
#
_entry.id   AF-A0A445DR52-F1
#
_cell.length_a   1.000
_cell.length_b   1.000
_cell.length_c   1.000
_cell.angle_alpha   90.00
_cell.angle_beta   90.00
_cell.angle_gamma   90.00
#
_symmetry.space_group_name_H-M   'P 1'
#
loop_
_entity.id
_entity.type
_entity.pdbx_description
1 polymer ?
#
loop_
_entity_poly.entity_id
_entity_poly.type
_entity_poly.pdbx_seq_one_letter_code
_entity_poly.pdbx_strand_id
1 'polypeptide(L)'
;MEECVEYGFKKISSKRWEFKHEKFQRGCRDMLVEITRKKCEPSVFPSYLKSSSEENAITSNNSMEESNNNSHQLLMEENKNLKKERLELQMQIAEFKSLEMKLLECLSQVMDNHQNKSRGQC
;
A
#
# COMPACT_ATOMS: atom_id res chain seq x y z
N MET A 1 16.79 1.53 7.73
CA MET A 1 16.68 0.48 8.77
C MET A 1 16.92 1.07 10.15
N GLU A 2 17.91 1.95 10.31
CA GLU A 2 18.27 2.58 11.59
C GLU A 2 17.15 3.44 12.20
N GLU A 3 16.42 4.21 11.38
CA GLU A 3 15.37 5.11 11.89
C GLU A 3 14.22 4.36 12.57
N CYS A 4 13.66 3.29 11.98
CA CYS A 4 12.57 2.53 12.60
C CYS A 4 12.98 1.92 13.96
N VAL A 5 14.23 1.49 14.09
CA VAL A 5 14.76 0.92 15.34
C VAL A 5 14.80 1.98 16.44
N GLU A 6 15.12 3.21 16.07
CA GLU A 6 15.19 4.34 16.99
C GLU A 6 13.82 4.71 17.58
N TYR A 7 12.76 4.59 16.78
CA TYR A 7 11.38 4.70 17.23
C TYR A 7 10.84 3.41 17.87
N GLY A 8 11.70 2.42 18.14
CA GLY A 8 11.33 1.19 18.85
C GLY A 8 10.59 0.13 18.01
N PHE A 9 10.51 0.29 16.68
CA PHE A 9 9.84 -0.68 15.82
C PHE A 9 10.68 -1.96 15.68
N LYS A 10 10.02 -3.10 15.86
CA LYS A 10 10.65 -4.42 15.74
C LYS A 10 10.39 -5.00 14.34
N LYS A 11 11.45 -5.49 13.69
CA LYS A 11 11.35 -6.21 12.42
C LYS A 11 10.66 -7.56 12.65
N ILE A 12 9.62 -7.86 11.88
CA ILE A 12 8.83 -9.08 12.02
C ILE A 12 8.95 -10.04 10.83
N SER A 13 9.55 -9.59 9.72
CA SER A 13 9.79 -10.41 8.54
C SER A 13 11.23 -10.29 8.09
N SER A 14 11.88 -11.42 7.76
CA SER A 14 13.25 -11.44 7.25
C SER A 14 13.33 -11.01 5.78
N LYS A 15 12.30 -11.34 4.98
CA LYS A 15 12.24 -11.13 3.53
C LYS A 15 11.46 -9.89 3.11
N ARG A 16 10.63 -9.32 4.01
CA ARG A 16 9.78 -8.16 3.72
C ARG A 16 10.06 -7.03 4.69
N TRP A 17 9.78 -5.81 4.25
CA TRP A 17 9.88 -4.60 5.08
C TRP A 17 8.65 -4.48 5.98
N GLU A 18 8.51 -5.43 6.91
CA GLU A 18 7.40 -5.47 7.86
C GLU A 18 7.92 -5.23 9.28
N PHE A 19 7.29 -4.28 9.95
CA PHE A 19 7.66 -3.81 11.29
C PHE A 19 6.42 -3.70 12.18
N LYS A 20 6.62 -3.91 13.48
CA LYS A 20 5.56 -3.80 14.50
C LYS A 20 6.01 -2.90 15.64
N HIS A 21 5.10 -2.05 16.11
CA HIS A 21 5.23 -1.27 17.33
C HIS A 21 3.93 -1.37 18.13
N GLU A 22 4.01 -1.48 19.45
CA GLU A 22 2.84 -1.66 20.32
C GLU A 22 1.86 -0.49 20.22
N LYS A 23 2.40 0.72 20.14
CA LYS A 23 1.66 1.98 20.03
C LYS A 23 1.29 2.37 18.59
N PHE A 24 1.64 1.54 17.60
CA PHE A 24 1.29 1.77 16.20
C PHE A 24 0.19 0.79 15.79
N GLN A 25 -1.07 1.20 15.97
CA GLN A 25 -2.24 0.37 15.70
C GLN A 25 -3.23 1.06 14.77
N ARG A 26 -3.85 0.27 13.87
CA ARG A 26 -4.83 0.80 12.91
C ARG A 26 -6.06 1.31 13.66
N GLY A 27 -6.36 2.60 13.50
CA GLY A 27 -7.52 3.25 14.11
C GLY A 27 -7.25 3.94 15.45
N CYS A 28 -6.06 3.77 16.03
CA CYS A 28 -5.69 4.35 17.33
C CYS A 28 -4.64 5.45 17.15
N ARG A 29 -5.04 6.61 16.61
CA ARG A 29 -4.11 7.73 16.37
C ARG A 29 -3.53 8.30 17.66
N ASP A 30 -4.30 8.30 18.74
CA ASP A 30 -3.89 8.86 20.03
C ASP A 30 -2.66 8.15 20.61
N MET A 31 -2.46 6.87 20.30
CA MET A 31 -1.28 6.12 20.75
C MET A 31 0.00 6.51 20.00
N LEU A 32 -0.10 7.13 18.82
CA LEU A 32 1.06 7.52 18.03
C LEU A 32 1.92 8.57 18.74
N VAL A 33 1.30 9.44 19.57
CA VAL A 33 2.01 10.47 20.33
C VAL A 33 2.96 9.87 21.38
N GLU A 34 2.74 8.62 21.78
CA GLU A 34 3.58 7.91 22.74
C GLU A 34 4.85 7.35 22.08
N ILE A 35 4.91 7.30 20.74
CA ILE A 35 6.08 6.85 19.99
C ILE A 35 7.10 7.99 19.96
N THR A 36 8.11 7.89 20.80
CA THR A 36 9.21 8.87 20.86
C THR A 36 10.50 8.26 20.35
N ARG A 37 11.35 9.11 19.76
CA ARG A 37 12.70 8.72 19.33
C ARG A 37 13.51 8.40 20.57
N LYS A 38 14.02 7.17 20.70
CA LYS A 38 14.94 6.84 21.78
C LYS A 38 16.24 7.62 21.55
N LYS A 39 16.68 8.37 22.55
CA LYS A 39 18.01 9.01 22.52
C LYS A 39 19.06 7.90 22.38
N CYS A 40 19.71 7.83 21.24
CA CYS A 40 20.97 7.13 21.11
C CYS A 40 21.99 7.85 22.02
N GLU A 41 22.76 7.08 22.81
CA GLU A 41 23.94 7.59 23.49
C GLU A 41 24.80 8.38 22.49
N PRO A 42 25.38 9.53 22.88
CA PRO A 42 26.20 10.32 21.99
C PRO A 42 27.30 9.43 21.42
N SER A 43 27.21 9.23 20.11
CA SER A 43 28.16 8.49 19.32
C SER A 43 29.58 8.90 19.68
N VAL A 44 30.45 7.95 20.04
CA VAL A 44 31.89 8.17 20.32
C VAL A 44 32.64 8.62 19.05
N PHE A 45 31.94 8.66 17.91
CA PHE A 45 32.50 9.14 16.65
C PHE A 45 32.70 10.66 16.68
N PRO A 46 33.78 11.15 16.06
CA PRO A 46 34.14 12.55 16.10
C PRO A 46 33.06 13.45 15.51
N SER A 47 32.94 14.66 16.07
CA SER A 47 31.87 15.64 15.85
C SER A 47 31.59 16.00 14.39
N TYR A 48 32.55 15.82 13.47
CA TYR A 48 32.37 16.06 12.04
C TYR A 48 31.54 14.97 11.32
N LEU A 49 31.27 13.83 11.97
CA LEU A 49 30.34 12.79 11.50
C LEU A 49 28.99 12.85 12.23
N LYS A 50 28.77 13.84 13.11
CA LYS A 50 27.52 13.98 13.85
C LYS A 50 26.43 14.50 12.90
N SER A 51 25.40 13.68 12.69
CA SER A 51 24.16 14.11 12.03
C SER A 51 23.55 15.26 12.83
N SER A 52 23.37 16.40 12.16
CA SER A 52 22.82 17.65 12.74
C SER A 52 21.43 17.40 13.30
N SER A 53 21.33 17.12 14.60
CA SER A 53 20.06 16.91 15.28
C SER A 53 20.15 17.32 16.74
N GLU A 54 20.58 18.55 17.01
CA GLU A 54 20.60 19.04 18.40
C GLU A 54 20.62 20.57 18.52
N GLU A 55 19.67 21.28 17.88
CA GLU A 55 19.19 22.60 18.32
C GLU A 55 18.03 23.10 17.43
N ASN A 56 16.78 22.79 17.81
CA ASN A 56 15.59 23.60 17.52
C ASN A 56 14.31 22.87 17.98
N ALA A 57 14.26 22.51 19.25
CA ALA A 57 13.00 22.57 19.98
C ALA A 57 12.99 24.01 20.54
N ILE A 58 12.16 24.95 20.12
CA ILE A 58 10.76 25.07 20.57
C ILE A 58 9.94 26.02 19.64
N THR A 59 10.44 26.53 18.48
CA THR A 59 9.77 27.68 17.80
C THR A 59 9.28 27.48 16.35
N SER A 60 9.34 26.29 15.74
CA SER A 60 8.96 26.13 14.30
C SER A 60 7.80 25.18 14.01
N ASN A 61 7.01 24.78 15.01
CA ASN A 61 6.09 23.64 14.85
C ASN A 61 4.75 23.97 14.13
N ASN A 62 4.44 25.23 13.84
CA ASN A 62 3.15 25.57 13.23
C ASN A 62 3.13 25.51 11.69
N SER A 63 4.27 25.66 11.00
CA SER A 63 4.30 25.67 9.52
C SER A 63 4.52 24.29 8.87
N MET A 64 5.11 23.33 9.60
CA MET A 64 5.38 21.98 9.08
C MET A 64 4.14 21.07 9.16
N GLU A 65 3.29 21.25 10.17
CA GLU A 65 2.03 20.52 10.36
C GLU A 65 1.05 20.77 9.19
N GLU A 66 0.96 22.01 8.71
CA GLU A 66 0.03 22.40 7.62
C GLU A 66 0.40 21.72 6.28
N SER A 67 1.69 21.58 5.99
CA SER A 67 2.17 20.87 4.79
C SER A 67 1.92 19.36 4.88
N ASN A 68 2.11 18.76 6.06
CA ASN A 68 1.84 17.33 6.28
C ASN A 68 0.34 17.02 6.22
N ASN A 69 -0.52 17.89 6.72
CA ASN A 69 -1.97 17.73 6.67
C ASN A 69 -2.50 17.78 5.23
N ASN A 70 -1.98 18.70 4.40
CA ASN A 70 -2.31 18.76 2.98
C ASN A 70 -1.84 17.50 2.22
N SER A 71 -0.61 17.05 2.48
CA SER A 71 -0.08 15.80 1.88
C SER A 71 -0.91 14.57 2.27
N HIS A 72 -1.28 14.46 3.55
CA HIS A 72 -2.16 13.40 4.04
C HIS A 72 -3.55 13.47 3.39
N GLN A 73 -4.12 14.66 3.18
CA GLN A 73 -5.41 14.84 2.54
C GLN A 73 -5.38 14.44 1.05
N LEU A 74 -4.30 14.81 0.33
CA LEU A 74 -4.08 14.41 -1.06
C LEU A 74 -3.95 12.88 -1.20
N LEU A 75 -3.17 12.24 -0.34
CA LEU A 75 -3.00 10.78 -0.32
C LEU A 75 -4.32 10.05 -0.05
N MET A 76 -5.17 10.60 0.82
CA MET A 76 -6.48 10.01 1.10
C MET A 76 -7.44 10.10 -0.09
N GLU A 77 -7.45 11.23 -0.79
CA GLU A 77 -8.26 11.40 -2.01
C GLU A 77 -7.72 10.52 -3.15
N GLU A 78 -6.41 10.46 -3.34
CA GLU A 78 -5.78 9.56 -4.31
C GLU A 78 -6.12 8.09 -4.02
N ASN A 79 -6.06 7.66 -2.76
CA ASN A 79 -6.44 6.29 -2.39
C ASN A 79 -7.91 5.97 -2.71
N LYS A 80 -8.80 6.95 -2.56
CA LYS A 80 -10.21 6.83 -2.91
C LYS A 80 -10.39 6.71 -4.43
N ASN A 81 -9.67 7.52 -5.20
CA ASN A 81 -9.66 7.45 -6.66
C ASN A 81 -9.13 6.10 -7.17
N LEU A 82 -8.01 5.62 -6.62
CA LEU A 82 -7.43 4.31 -6.95
C LEU A 82 -8.40 3.17 -6.63
N LYS A 83 -9.17 3.25 -5.54
CA LYS A 83 -10.20 2.24 -5.22
C LYS A 83 -11.33 2.23 -6.24
N LYS A 84 -11.73 3.41 -6.74
CA LYS A 84 -12.75 3.55 -7.78
C LYS A 84 -12.26 2.96 -9.10
N GLU A 85 -11.06 3.34 -9.54
CA GLU A 85 -10.43 2.79 -10.76
C GLU A 85 -10.26 1.27 -10.67
N ARG A 86 -9.81 0.76 -9.51
CA ARG A 86 -9.70 -0.69 -9.29
C ARG A 86 -11.04 -1.40 -9.44
N LEU A 87 -12.13 -0.82 -8.94
CA LEU A 87 -13.47 -1.39 -9.09
C LEU A 87 -13.92 -1.39 -10.56
N GLU A 88 -13.69 -0.29 -11.27
CA GLU A 88 -13.99 -0.18 -12.71
C GLU A 88 -13.21 -1.20 -13.54
N LEU A 89 -11.91 -1.37 -13.28
CA LEU A 89 -11.07 -2.38 -13.94
C LEU A 89 -11.55 -3.80 -13.63
N GLN A 90 -11.94 -4.08 -12.38
CA GLN A 90 -12.51 -5.39 -12.02
C GLN A 90 -13.82 -5.67 -12.75
N MET A 91 -14.67 -4.66 -12.93
CA MET A 91 -15.92 -4.77 -13.69
C MET A 91 -15.63 -5.07 -15.16
N GLN A 92 -14.72 -4.33 -15.80
CA GLN A 92 -14.32 -4.59 -17.19
C GLN A 92 -13.75 -6.00 -17.36
N ILE A 93 -12.90 -6.47 -16.45
CA ILE A 93 -12.38 -7.84 -16.47
C ILE A 93 -13.51 -8.87 -16.41
N ALA A 94 -14.52 -8.65 -15.57
CA ALA A 94 -15.68 -9.55 -15.47
C ALA A 94 -16.51 -9.57 -16.76
N GLU A 95 -16.71 -8.41 -17.38
CA GLU A 95 -17.41 -8.27 -18.67
C GLU A 95 -16.67 -9.01 -19.79
N PHE A 96 -15.36 -8.80 -19.92
CA PHE A 96 -14.54 -9.49 -20.94
C PHE A 96 -14.56 -11.01 -20.74
N LYS A 97 -14.47 -11.50 -19.51
CA LYS A 97 -14.61 -12.93 -19.21
C LYS A 97 -15.99 -13.47 -19.58
N SER A 98 -17.05 -12.71 -19.34
CA SER A 98 -18.40 -13.09 -19.76
C SER A 98 -18.50 -13.19 -21.28
N LEU A 99 -17.92 -12.25 -22.01
CA LEU A 99 -17.90 -12.24 -23.47
C LEU A 99 -17.10 -13.42 -24.03
N GLU A 100 -15.93 -13.70 -23.45
CA GLU A 100 -15.10 -14.86 -23.79
C GLU A 100 -15.87 -16.17 -23.62
N MET A 101 -16.56 -16.36 -22.49
CA MET A 101 -17.38 -17.56 -22.26
C MET A 101 -18.50 -17.70 -23.31
N LYS A 102 -19.18 -16.62 -23.67
CA LYS A 102 -20.22 -16.64 -24.72
C LYS A 102 -19.63 -17.00 -26.09
N LEU A 103 -18.45 -16.48 -26.42
CA LEU A 103 -17.78 -16.81 -27.68
C LEU A 103 -17.40 -18.30 -27.73
N LEU A 104 -16.87 -18.84 -26.63
CA LEU A 104 -16.55 -20.26 -26.52
C LEU A 104 -17.80 -21.14 -26.65
N GLU A 105 -18.92 -20.74 -26.04
CA GLU A 105 -20.20 -21.45 -26.16
C GLU A 105 -20.71 -21.47 -27.61
N CYS A 106 -20.67 -20.32 -28.31
CA CYS A 106 -21.03 -20.23 -29.72
C CYS A 106 -20.14 -21.14 -30.59
N LEU A 107 -18.82 -21.14 -30.36
CA LEU A 107 -17.90 -21.99 -31.10
C LEU A 107 -18.18 -23.48 -30.87
N SER A 108 -18.47 -23.88 -29.62
CA SER A 108 -18.87 -25.26 -29.32
C SER A 108 -20.12 -25.65 -30.10
N GLN A 109 -21.18 -24.83 -30.05
CA GLN A 109 -22.42 -25.10 -30.79
C GLN A 109 -22.19 -25.23 -32.30
N VAL A 110 -21.33 -24.40 -32.89
CA VAL A 110 -21.01 -24.51 -34.32
C VAL A 110 -20.29 -25.83 -34.62
N MET A 111 -19.31 -26.22 -33.80
CA MET A 111 -18.58 -27.47 -33.99
C MET A 111 -19.50 -28.70 -33.80
N ASP A 112 -20.33 -28.70 -32.75
CA ASP A 112 -21.27 -29.79 -32.47
C ASP A 112 -22.29 -29.97 -33.61
N ASN A 113 -22.81 -28.86 -34.15
CA ASN A 113 -23.70 -28.89 -35.31
C ASN A 113 -23.02 -29.39 -36.60
N HIS A 114 -21.71 -29.12 -36.76
CA HIS A 114 -20.96 -29.57 -37.93
C HIS A 114 -20.68 -31.08 -37.89
N GLN A 115 -20.47 -31.66 -36.70
CA GLN A 115 -20.30 -33.10 -36.50
C GLN A 115 -21.60 -33.88 -36.66
N ASN A 116 -22.74 -33.29 -36.30
CA ASN A 116 -24.04 -33.94 -36.46
C ASN A 116 -24.47 -34.02 -37.94
N LYS A 117 -24.07 -33.05 -38.78
CA LYS A 117 -24.35 -33.06 -40.23
C LYS A 117 -23.49 -34.08 -40.99
N SER A 118 -22.24 -34.31 -40.60
CA SER A 118 -21.39 -35.34 -41.23
C SER A 118 -21.81 -36.77 -40.86
N ARG A 119 -22.56 -36.95 -39.76
CA ARG A 119 -23.00 -38.27 -39.26
C ARG A 119 -24.36 -38.74 -39.81
N GLY A 120 -25.15 -37.85 -40.40
CA GLY A 120 -26.46 -38.15 -41.01
C GLY A 120 -26.43 -38.41 -42.52
N GLN A 121 -25.25 -38.55 -43.13
CA GLN A 121 -25.06 -38.80 -44.56
C GLN A 121 -24.60 -40.23 -44.89
N CYS A 122 -24.70 -41.17 -43.95
CA CYS A 122 -24.51 -42.61 -44.20
C CYS A 122 -25.85 -43.33 -44.21
#